data_AF-A0A970LBD0-F1
#
_entry.id   AF-A0A970LBD0-F1
#
_cell.length_a   1.000
_cell.length_b   1.000
_cell.length_c   1.000
_cell.angle_alpha   90.00
_cell.angle_beta   90.00
_cell.angle_gamma   90.00
#
_symmetry.space_group_name_H-M   'P 1'
#
loop_
_entity.id
_entity.type
_entity.pdbx_description
1 polymer ?
#
loop_
_entity_poly.entity_id
_entity_poly.type
_entity_poly.pdbx_seq_one_letter_code
_entity_poly.pdbx_strand_id
1 'polypeptide(L)'
;MKKIAIALLLTSALIVSACGNNASKKKDAGTKSEISQQEQYLTQDLIIKIDSLIAGFQRLGTMPHVQAIHEGNLVLTDREKRVKPTYLMPLEKVNELVTLNQKNRALAVYSVDREIALLYDMPVEAYDRILTQLMVETDNVALMDGTQINVEVNALDLDSWVITMGNEQMEKEQVHMFFETMAAGILEGLYITSLDIPRYITYFDDQSASEVSYRFLLVVDGIESLIPYHPELESIRSILEPLKVINAINVKQLEEQLKQLAGEIEAARNKLLD
;
A
#
# COMPACT_ATOMS: atom_id res chain seq x y z
N MET A 1 -8.12 -28.60 -2.99
CA MET A 1 -9.27 -28.42 -3.91
C MET A 1 -10.56 -28.21 -3.13
N LYS A 2 -11.01 -26.97 -2.98
CA LYS A 2 -12.43 -26.60 -2.81
C LYS A 2 -12.64 -25.27 -3.52
N LYS A 3 -13.37 -25.32 -4.64
CA LYS A 3 -13.92 -24.15 -5.33
C LYS A 3 -15.19 -23.74 -4.59
N ILE A 4 -15.34 -22.47 -4.25
CA ILE A 4 -16.67 -21.90 -3.93
C ILE A 4 -16.93 -20.83 -4.97
N ALA A 5 -17.85 -21.14 -5.86
CA ALA A 5 -18.45 -20.21 -6.81
C ALA A 5 -19.59 -19.47 -6.10
N ILE A 6 -19.65 -18.15 -6.23
CA ILE A 6 -20.91 -17.42 -6.18
C ILE A 6 -20.88 -16.38 -7.29
N ALA A 7 -21.71 -16.63 -8.30
CA ALA A 7 -22.17 -15.64 -9.25
C ALA A 7 -23.26 -14.79 -8.61
N LEU A 8 -23.22 -13.47 -8.81
CA LEU A 8 -24.42 -12.63 -8.91
C LEU A 8 -24.10 -11.36 -9.73
N LEU A 9 -24.48 -11.43 -11.00
CA LEU A 9 -24.75 -10.28 -11.85
C LEU A 9 -25.89 -9.45 -11.23
N LEU A 10 -25.76 -8.12 -11.23
CA LEU A 10 -26.76 -7.22 -11.85
C LEU A 10 -26.25 -5.78 -11.93
N THR A 11 -26.18 -5.35 -13.19
CA THR A 11 -26.07 -4.00 -13.73
C THR A 11 -27.16 -3.06 -13.22
N SER A 12 -26.83 -1.80 -12.94
CA SER A 12 -27.33 -0.63 -13.69
C SER A 12 -26.96 0.72 -13.05
N ALA A 13 -26.79 1.70 -13.94
CA ALA A 13 -26.84 3.15 -13.76
C ALA A 13 -25.57 3.88 -13.29
N LEU A 14 -24.85 4.40 -14.29
CA LEU A 14 -24.30 5.76 -14.26
C LEU A 14 -25.28 6.70 -13.56
N ILE A 15 -24.87 7.28 -12.43
CA ILE A 15 -25.38 8.56 -11.98
C ILE A 15 -24.19 9.50 -11.83
N VAL A 16 -24.06 10.34 -12.84
CA VAL A 16 -23.45 11.66 -12.73
C VAL A 16 -24.32 12.49 -11.76
N SER A 17 -23.71 13.00 -10.69
CA SER A 17 -24.12 14.23 -10.03
C SER A 17 -22.92 14.75 -9.22
N ALA A 18 -22.06 15.61 -9.78
CA ALA A 18 -22.21 17.08 -9.94
C ALA A 18 -21.90 17.83 -8.62
N CYS A 19 -21.00 18.81 -8.61
CA CYS A 19 -21.32 20.17 -9.05
C CYS A 19 -20.17 20.92 -9.73
N GLY A 20 -20.49 21.56 -10.86
CA GLY A 20 -19.62 22.47 -11.62
C GLY A 20 -20.24 22.90 -12.95
N ASN A 21 -21.27 23.75 -12.89
CA ASN A 21 -22.12 24.26 -13.97
C ASN A 21 -21.38 24.82 -15.22
N ASN A 22 -21.77 24.39 -16.43
CA ASN A 22 -22.50 25.19 -17.43
C ASN A 22 -22.49 24.52 -18.82
N ALA A 23 -23.66 24.15 -19.31
CA ALA A 23 -23.86 23.70 -20.69
C ALA A 23 -24.09 24.88 -21.64
N SER A 24 -23.46 24.86 -22.83
CA SER A 24 -23.83 25.68 -24.00
C SER A 24 -23.35 25.05 -25.32
N LYS A 25 -24.28 24.35 -25.99
CA LYS A 25 -24.51 24.18 -27.45
C LYS A 25 -23.36 24.01 -28.48
N LYS A 26 -23.34 22.78 -29.06
CA LYS A 26 -23.35 22.33 -30.50
C LYS A 26 -22.22 22.64 -31.52
N LYS A 27 -21.84 21.52 -32.21
CA LYS A 27 -21.22 21.31 -33.56
C LYS A 27 -19.73 21.64 -33.68
N ASP A 28 -18.84 20.84 -34.29
CA ASP A 28 -18.92 20.02 -35.51
C ASP A 28 -17.94 18.82 -35.50
N ALA A 29 -18.09 17.96 -36.51
CA ALA A 29 -17.34 16.74 -36.74
C ALA A 29 -15.84 16.93 -37.09
N GLY A 30 -15.03 15.99 -36.59
CA GLY A 30 -13.85 15.49 -37.28
C GLY A 30 -12.51 16.15 -36.92
N THR A 31 -11.88 15.75 -35.82
CA THR A 31 -10.42 15.64 -35.75
C THR A 31 -10.02 14.67 -34.62
N LYS A 32 -9.21 13.67 -34.98
CA LYS A 32 -8.31 12.82 -34.16
C LYS A 32 -8.77 12.47 -32.73
N SER A 33 -8.96 11.16 -32.52
CA SER A 33 -8.91 10.44 -31.24
C SER A 33 -8.27 11.28 -30.14
N GLU A 34 -9.10 11.68 -29.17
CA GLU A 34 -8.70 12.40 -27.98
C GLU A 34 -7.60 11.59 -27.28
N ILE A 35 -6.43 12.20 -27.24
CA ILE A 35 -5.37 11.95 -26.27
C ILE A 35 -6.05 11.97 -24.88
N SER A 36 -5.95 10.87 -24.13
CA SER A 36 -6.58 10.74 -22.80
C SER A 36 -6.10 11.86 -21.87
N GLN A 37 -6.88 12.27 -20.86
CA GLN A 37 -6.49 13.35 -19.94
C GLN A 37 -5.15 13.06 -19.25
N GLN A 38 -4.79 11.79 -19.08
CA GLN A 38 -3.48 11.32 -18.64
C GLN A 38 -2.30 11.85 -19.49
N GLU A 39 -2.42 11.88 -20.81
CA GLU A 39 -1.38 12.41 -21.71
C GLU A 39 -1.30 13.95 -21.68
N GLN A 40 -2.29 14.64 -21.07
CA GLN A 40 -2.21 16.08 -20.79
C GLN A 40 -1.53 16.40 -19.46
N TYR A 41 -1.45 15.46 -18.50
CA TYR A 41 -0.89 15.71 -17.17
C TYR A 41 0.44 14.98 -16.90
N LEU A 42 0.65 13.74 -17.33
CA LEU A 42 1.91 13.01 -17.11
C LEU A 42 2.72 12.97 -18.40
N THR A 43 3.97 13.45 -18.36
CA THR A 43 4.87 13.34 -19.51
C THR A 43 5.22 11.87 -19.78
N GLN A 44 5.52 11.49 -21.02
CA GLN A 44 5.97 10.12 -21.35
C GLN A 44 7.17 9.69 -20.50
N ASP A 45 8.09 10.62 -20.21
CA ASP A 45 9.24 10.37 -19.33
C ASP A 45 8.82 10.02 -17.89
N LEU A 46 7.77 10.67 -17.38
CA LEU A 46 7.23 10.38 -16.05
C LEU A 46 6.51 9.03 -16.00
N ILE A 47 5.77 8.68 -17.05
CA ILE A 47 5.14 7.35 -17.17
C ILE A 47 6.22 6.26 -17.17
N ILE A 48 7.27 6.40 -17.98
CA ILE A 48 8.40 5.46 -18.01
C ILE A 48 9.09 5.36 -16.64
N LYS A 49 9.25 6.50 -15.95
CA LYS A 49 9.80 6.52 -14.59
C LYS A 49 8.92 5.73 -13.63
N ILE A 50 7.60 5.99 -13.62
CA ILE A 50 6.63 5.31 -12.77
C ILE A 50 6.62 3.80 -13.04
N ASP A 51 6.57 3.38 -14.30
CA ASP A 51 6.62 1.97 -14.68
C ASP A 51 7.90 1.30 -14.17
N SER A 52 9.03 2.02 -14.27
CA SER A 52 10.31 1.56 -13.74
C SER A 52 10.32 1.45 -12.22
N LEU A 53 9.65 2.36 -11.51
CA LEU A 53 9.50 2.31 -10.05
C LEU A 53 8.62 1.12 -9.64
N ILE A 54 7.46 0.92 -10.27
CA ILE A 54 6.55 -0.21 -10.03
C ILE A 54 7.26 -1.54 -10.28
N ALA A 55 7.97 -1.66 -11.40
CA ALA A 55 8.80 -2.84 -11.69
C ALA A 55 9.95 -3.02 -10.69
N GLY A 56 10.49 -1.92 -10.16
CA GLY A 56 11.45 -1.92 -9.06
C GLY A 56 10.85 -2.55 -7.81
N PHE A 57 9.66 -2.12 -7.38
CA PHE A 57 8.98 -2.69 -6.21
C PHE A 57 8.76 -4.19 -6.32
N GLN A 58 8.31 -4.66 -7.48
CA GLN A 58 8.09 -6.08 -7.72
C GLN A 58 9.36 -6.90 -7.46
N ARG A 59 10.52 -6.44 -7.96
CA ARG A 59 11.78 -7.19 -7.84
C ARG A 59 12.31 -7.26 -6.41
N LEU A 60 11.92 -6.33 -5.55
CA LEU A 60 12.45 -6.18 -4.19
C LEU A 60 11.64 -6.96 -3.14
N GLY A 61 10.57 -7.66 -3.55
CA GLY A 61 9.76 -8.48 -2.65
C GLY A 61 9.10 -7.70 -1.50
N THR A 62 8.68 -8.42 -0.46
CA THR A 62 8.00 -7.86 0.72
C THR A 62 8.92 -7.76 1.95
N MET A 63 8.43 -7.15 3.02
CA MET A 63 9.13 -7.17 4.30
C MET A 63 9.34 -8.62 4.76
N PRO A 64 10.59 -9.09 4.97
CA PRO A 64 10.87 -10.51 5.21
C PRO A 64 10.11 -11.13 6.38
N HIS A 65 9.92 -10.39 7.47
CA HIS A 65 9.15 -10.87 8.62
C HIS A 65 7.65 -10.98 8.33
N VAL A 66 7.09 -10.13 7.46
CA VAL A 66 5.68 -10.21 7.02
C VAL A 66 5.49 -11.45 6.14
N GLN A 67 6.43 -11.70 5.21
CA GLN A 67 6.44 -12.92 4.41
C GLN A 67 6.55 -14.17 5.30
N ALA A 68 7.42 -14.16 6.30
CA ALA A 68 7.57 -15.27 7.23
C ALA A 68 6.29 -15.54 8.06
N ILE A 69 5.52 -14.51 8.42
CA ILE A 69 4.20 -14.69 9.06
C ILE A 69 3.23 -15.37 8.10
N HIS A 70 3.12 -14.86 6.87
CA HIS A 70 2.21 -15.39 5.87
C HIS A 70 2.49 -16.86 5.51
N GLU A 71 3.76 -17.21 5.39
CA GLU A 71 4.21 -18.59 5.10
C GLU A 71 4.13 -19.52 6.32
N GLY A 72 3.83 -18.99 7.52
CA GLY A 72 3.80 -19.76 8.77
C GLY A 72 5.19 -20.11 9.32
N ASN A 73 6.24 -19.45 8.84
CA ASN A 73 7.63 -19.63 9.27
C ASN A 73 7.94 -18.83 10.56
N LEU A 74 7.20 -17.75 10.83
CA LEU A 74 7.23 -17.02 12.09
C LEU A 74 6.06 -17.48 12.96
N VAL A 75 6.37 -18.14 14.08
CA VAL A 75 5.35 -18.71 14.99
C VAL A 75 5.55 -18.24 16.42
N LEU A 76 4.45 -17.69 16.98
CA LEU A 76 4.23 -17.38 18.40
C LEU A 76 4.40 -18.59 19.33
N THR A 77 5.23 -18.55 20.39
CA THR A 77 5.03 -19.50 21.51
C THR A 77 3.71 -19.20 22.23
N ASP A 78 3.15 -20.20 22.92
CA ASP A 78 1.94 -20.03 23.75
C ASP A 78 2.08 -18.92 24.80
N ARG A 79 3.30 -18.66 25.27
CA ARG A 79 3.57 -17.60 26.23
C ARG A 79 3.50 -16.22 25.58
N GLU A 80 4.10 -16.06 24.41
CA GLU A 80 4.10 -14.81 23.66
C GLU A 80 2.69 -14.43 23.21
N LYS A 81 1.90 -15.41 22.74
CA LYS A 81 0.50 -15.23 22.32
C LYS A 81 -0.44 -14.75 23.44
N ARG A 82 -0.05 -14.89 24.72
CA ARG A 82 -0.84 -14.38 25.86
C ARG A 82 -0.70 -12.88 26.06
N VAL A 83 0.39 -12.28 25.57
CA VAL A 83 0.62 -10.84 25.66
C VAL A 83 0.14 -10.23 24.35
N LYS A 84 -1.11 -9.74 24.32
CA LYS A 84 -1.68 -9.17 23.10
C LYS A 84 -1.01 -7.84 22.76
N PRO A 85 -0.71 -7.57 21.48
CA PRO A 85 -0.12 -6.32 21.05
C PRO A 85 -1.06 -5.15 21.34
N THR A 86 -0.52 -4.10 21.97
CA THR A 86 -1.25 -2.84 22.24
C THR A 86 -0.92 -1.75 21.23
N TYR A 87 -0.06 -2.06 20.26
CA TYR A 87 0.48 -1.13 19.28
C TYR A 87 -0.28 -1.14 17.94
N LEU A 88 -1.18 -2.10 17.72
CA LEU A 88 -1.99 -2.17 16.50
C LEU A 88 -2.85 -0.91 16.37
N MET A 89 -3.07 -0.45 15.14
CA MET A 89 -3.87 0.73 14.87
C MET A 89 -5.31 0.49 15.34
N PRO A 90 -5.90 1.43 16.11
CA PRO A 90 -7.28 1.29 16.54
C PRO A 90 -8.22 1.21 15.33
N LEU A 91 -9.10 0.21 15.32
CA LEU A 91 -10.02 -0.02 14.21
C LEU A 91 -11.06 1.09 14.08
N GLU A 92 -11.42 1.74 15.18
CA GLU A 92 -12.37 2.85 15.21
C GLU A 92 -11.90 4.07 14.43
N LYS A 93 -10.58 4.24 14.21
CA LYS A 93 -10.03 5.32 13.38
C LYS A 93 -10.56 5.30 11.96
N VAL A 94 -10.99 4.14 11.44
CA VAL A 94 -11.60 4.04 10.10
C VAL A 94 -12.79 5.00 9.93
N ASN A 95 -13.52 5.28 11.01
CA ASN A 95 -14.70 6.15 10.97
C ASN A 95 -14.35 7.64 10.85
N GLU A 96 -13.09 7.99 11.09
CA GLU A 96 -12.57 9.37 11.03
C GLU A 96 -11.96 9.68 9.66
N LEU A 97 -11.76 8.67 8.80
CA LEU A 97 -11.11 8.81 7.49
C LEU A 97 -12.07 9.48 6.50
N VAL A 98 -11.67 10.65 6.00
CA VAL A 98 -12.47 11.46 5.07
C VAL A 98 -11.97 11.32 3.64
N THR A 99 -10.66 11.35 3.43
CA THR A 99 -10.06 11.41 2.09
C THR A 99 -9.74 10.04 1.52
N LEU A 100 -9.67 9.94 0.20
CA LEU A 100 -9.26 8.73 -0.49
C LEU A 100 -7.81 8.32 -0.13
N ASN A 101 -6.90 9.28 0.06
CA ASN A 101 -5.52 9.03 0.51
C ASN A 101 -5.48 8.42 1.92
N GLN A 102 -6.26 8.96 2.87
CA GLN A 102 -6.38 8.40 4.22
C GLN A 102 -6.87 6.94 4.18
N LYS A 103 -7.88 6.66 3.35
CA LYS A 103 -8.44 5.31 3.19
C LYS A 103 -7.46 4.33 2.53
N ASN A 104 -6.70 4.76 1.53
CA ASN A 104 -5.66 3.92 0.91
C ASN A 104 -4.51 3.62 1.88
N ARG A 105 -4.06 4.63 2.66
CA ARG A 105 -3.08 4.40 3.73
C ARG A 105 -3.61 3.43 4.79
N ALA A 106 -4.87 3.56 5.20
CA ALA A 106 -5.53 2.66 6.14
C ALA A 106 -5.63 1.22 5.63
N LEU A 107 -5.89 1.03 4.33
CA LEU A 107 -5.93 -0.27 3.70
C LEU A 107 -4.61 -1.04 3.90
N ALA A 108 -3.47 -0.36 3.70
CA ALA A 108 -2.15 -0.96 3.92
C ALA A 108 -1.88 -1.24 5.41
N VAL A 109 -2.14 -0.25 6.30
CA VAL A 109 -1.91 -0.38 7.75
C VAL A 109 -2.71 -1.53 8.33
N TYR A 110 -4.02 -1.57 8.07
CA TYR A 110 -4.89 -2.62 8.60
C TYR A 110 -4.61 -4.00 8.01
N SER A 111 -4.03 -4.08 6.80
CA SER A 111 -3.61 -5.36 6.22
C SER A 111 -2.42 -5.93 6.99
N VAL A 112 -1.43 -5.11 7.33
CA VAL A 112 -0.29 -5.53 8.16
C VAL A 112 -0.74 -5.87 9.58
N ASP A 113 -1.56 -5.01 10.21
CA ASP A 113 -2.08 -5.24 11.56
C ASP A 113 -2.89 -6.52 11.66
N ARG A 114 -3.66 -6.88 10.62
CA ARG A 114 -4.41 -8.13 10.56
C ARG A 114 -3.48 -9.35 10.63
N GLU A 115 -2.38 -9.36 9.90
CA GLU A 115 -1.42 -10.47 9.93
C GLU A 115 -0.73 -10.57 11.30
N ILE A 116 -0.46 -9.44 11.95
CA ILE A 116 0.03 -9.44 13.34
C ILE A 116 -1.05 -9.95 14.29
N ALA A 117 -2.30 -9.51 14.16
CA ALA A 117 -3.41 -10.01 14.97
C ALA A 117 -3.57 -11.53 14.84
N LEU A 118 -3.47 -12.06 13.61
CA LEU A 118 -3.50 -13.49 13.32
C LEU A 118 -2.34 -14.23 14.00
N LEU A 119 -1.11 -13.70 13.90
CA LEU A 119 0.08 -14.26 14.56
C LEU A 119 -0.10 -14.42 16.08
N TYR A 120 -0.80 -13.46 16.70
CA TYR A 120 -1.09 -13.45 18.13
C TYR A 120 -2.39 -14.18 18.51
N ASP A 121 -3.02 -14.95 17.61
CA ASP A 121 -4.33 -15.60 17.82
C ASP A 121 -5.41 -14.61 18.33
N MET A 122 -5.44 -13.40 17.77
CA MET A 122 -6.52 -12.43 18.00
C MET A 122 -7.63 -12.62 16.96
N PRO A 123 -8.90 -12.29 17.29
CA PRO A 123 -9.98 -12.29 16.31
C PRO A 123 -9.71 -11.28 15.18
N VAL A 124 -9.96 -11.67 13.93
CA VAL A 124 -9.66 -10.87 12.72
C VAL A 124 -10.90 -10.42 11.95
N GLU A 125 -12.11 -10.79 12.38
CA GLU A 125 -13.36 -10.53 11.64
C GLU A 125 -13.70 -9.04 11.54
N ALA A 126 -13.21 -8.23 12.48
CA ALA A 126 -13.32 -6.77 12.41
C ALA A 126 -12.36 -6.18 11.36
N TYR A 127 -11.13 -6.69 11.28
CA TYR A 127 -10.17 -6.34 10.24
C TYR A 127 -10.72 -6.73 8.86
N ASP A 128 -11.20 -7.95 8.67
CA ASP A 128 -11.73 -8.43 7.39
C ASP A 128 -12.87 -7.54 6.87
N ARG A 129 -13.78 -7.12 7.76
CA ARG A 129 -14.88 -6.20 7.42
C ARG A 129 -14.37 -4.82 7.01
N ILE A 130 -13.46 -4.25 7.78
CA ILE A 130 -12.88 -2.92 7.50
C ILE A 130 -12.09 -2.94 6.20
N LEU A 131 -11.26 -3.96 5.98
CA LEU A 131 -10.48 -4.10 4.75
C LEU A 131 -11.39 -4.25 3.52
N THR A 132 -12.43 -5.08 3.62
CA THR A 132 -13.42 -5.21 2.54
C THR A 132 -14.11 -3.88 2.24
N GLN A 133 -14.52 -3.14 3.27
CA GLN A 133 -15.11 -1.81 3.11
C GLN A 133 -14.13 -0.84 2.43
N LEU A 134 -12.88 -0.79 2.90
CA LEU A 134 -11.86 0.09 2.36
C LEU A 134 -11.54 -0.25 0.91
N MET A 135 -11.42 -1.52 0.53
CA MET A 135 -11.21 -1.93 -0.87
C MET A 135 -12.32 -1.43 -1.80
N VAL A 136 -13.57 -1.43 -1.33
CA VAL A 136 -14.71 -0.90 -2.09
C VAL A 136 -14.66 0.62 -2.18
N GLU A 137 -14.40 1.28 -1.06
CA GLU A 137 -14.35 2.75 -1.00
C GLU A 137 -13.16 3.34 -1.75
N THR A 138 -12.05 2.61 -1.83
CA THR A 138 -10.85 3.02 -2.57
C THR A 138 -10.84 2.56 -4.03
N ASP A 139 -11.88 1.83 -4.45
CA ASP A 139 -11.95 1.20 -5.77
C ASP A 139 -10.66 0.44 -6.08
N ASN A 140 -10.21 -0.43 -5.17
CA ASN A 140 -9.00 -1.23 -5.34
C ASN A 140 -9.42 -2.67 -5.67
N VAL A 141 -9.79 -2.89 -6.93
CA VAL A 141 -10.42 -4.13 -7.42
C VAL A 141 -9.39 -5.25 -7.44
N ALA A 142 -8.11 -4.98 -7.69
CA ALA A 142 -7.02 -5.96 -7.59
C ALA A 142 -6.88 -6.60 -6.21
N LEU A 143 -7.42 -5.94 -5.18
CA LEU A 143 -7.41 -6.42 -3.80
C LEU A 143 -8.68 -7.20 -3.41
N MET A 144 -9.74 -7.17 -4.22
CA MET A 144 -10.98 -7.86 -3.91
C MET A 144 -10.90 -9.36 -4.25
N ASP A 145 -11.16 -10.21 -3.26
CA ASP A 145 -11.21 -11.66 -3.44
C ASP A 145 -12.21 -12.07 -4.54
N GLY A 146 -11.74 -12.79 -5.57
CA GLY A 146 -12.58 -13.31 -6.65
C GLY A 146 -12.74 -12.41 -7.89
N THR A 147 -12.01 -11.31 -8.00
CA THR A 147 -11.93 -10.57 -9.26
C THR A 147 -11.16 -11.38 -10.30
N GLN A 148 -11.77 -11.61 -11.47
CA GLN A 148 -11.08 -12.15 -12.65
C GLN A 148 -10.09 -11.12 -13.15
N ILE A 149 -8.92 -11.05 -12.54
CA ILE A 149 -7.77 -10.42 -13.16
C ILE A 149 -7.39 -11.36 -14.31
N ASN A 150 -7.36 -10.84 -15.54
CA ASN A 150 -7.05 -11.61 -16.78
C ASN A 150 -5.57 -12.02 -16.89
N VAL A 151 -4.92 -12.20 -15.76
CA VAL A 151 -3.59 -12.77 -15.61
C VAL A 151 -3.82 -13.99 -14.72
N GLU A 152 -3.14 -15.11 -14.95
CA GLU A 152 -3.17 -16.24 -13.99
C GLU A 152 -2.47 -15.81 -12.69
N VAL A 153 -3.09 -14.87 -11.96
CA VAL A 153 -2.67 -14.37 -10.67
C VAL A 153 -3.13 -15.43 -9.70
N ASN A 154 -2.19 -16.23 -9.23
CA ASN A 154 -2.38 -16.92 -7.97
C ASN A 154 -2.58 -15.79 -6.95
N ALA A 155 -3.73 -15.71 -6.27
CA ALA A 155 -4.02 -14.68 -5.25
C ALA A 155 -3.03 -14.66 -4.05
N LEU A 156 -1.96 -15.44 -4.15
CA LEU A 156 -0.90 -15.70 -3.19
C LEU A 156 0.48 -15.28 -3.72
N ASP A 157 0.58 -14.66 -4.90
CA ASP A 157 1.83 -14.13 -5.44
C ASP A 157 1.87 -12.60 -5.25
N LEU A 158 2.51 -12.15 -4.17
CA LEU A 158 2.67 -10.73 -3.82
C LEU A 158 3.37 -9.91 -4.92
N ASP A 159 4.19 -10.55 -5.77
CA ASP A 159 4.87 -9.88 -6.88
C ASP A 159 3.86 -9.53 -7.99
N SER A 160 2.89 -10.41 -8.22
CA SER A 160 1.79 -10.15 -9.15
C SER A 160 0.83 -9.06 -8.64
N TRP A 161 0.71 -8.90 -7.32
CA TRP A 161 -0.12 -7.86 -6.70
C TRP A 161 0.44 -6.45 -6.91
N VAL A 162 1.75 -6.24 -6.71
CA VAL A 162 2.38 -4.91 -6.90
C VAL A 162 2.17 -4.40 -8.33
N ILE A 163 2.38 -5.26 -9.33
CA ILE A 163 2.14 -4.89 -10.73
C ILE A 163 0.66 -4.68 -10.99
N THR A 164 -0.21 -5.58 -10.51
CA THR A 164 -1.65 -5.47 -10.79
C THR A 164 -2.23 -4.19 -10.20
N MET A 165 -1.90 -3.87 -8.94
CA MET A 165 -2.31 -2.61 -8.33
C MET A 165 -1.69 -1.41 -9.05
N GLY A 166 -0.39 -1.46 -9.36
CA GLY A 166 0.27 -0.38 -10.09
C GLY A 166 -0.40 -0.09 -11.43
N ASN A 167 -0.68 -1.12 -12.21
CA ASN A 167 -1.36 -1.02 -13.50
C ASN A 167 -2.81 -0.55 -13.36
N GLU A 168 -3.57 -1.09 -12.41
CA GLU A 168 -4.95 -0.67 -12.16
C GLU A 168 -5.01 0.82 -11.78
N GLN A 169 -4.13 1.27 -10.89
CA GLN A 169 -4.06 2.66 -10.47
C GLN A 169 -3.57 3.56 -11.60
N MET A 170 -2.70 3.07 -12.48
CA MET A 170 -2.34 3.76 -13.72
C MET A 170 -3.54 3.88 -14.68
N GLU A 171 -4.32 2.81 -14.89
CA GLU A 171 -5.53 2.83 -15.73
C GLU A 171 -6.62 3.77 -15.18
N LYS A 172 -6.71 3.90 -13.85
CA LYS A 172 -7.65 4.79 -13.15
C LYS A 172 -7.19 6.23 -13.02
N GLU A 173 -6.00 6.57 -13.52
CA GLU A 173 -5.37 7.88 -13.33
C GLU A 173 -5.14 8.22 -11.82
N GLN A 174 -4.95 7.20 -11.00
CA GLN A 174 -4.83 7.26 -9.54
C GLN A 174 -3.47 6.72 -9.03
N VAL A 175 -2.42 6.79 -9.86
CA VAL A 175 -1.09 6.25 -9.52
C VAL A 175 -0.51 6.78 -8.19
N HIS A 176 -0.86 7.99 -7.77
CA HIS A 176 -0.50 8.52 -6.45
C HIS A 176 -1.03 7.65 -5.30
N MET A 177 -2.19 7.00 -5.46
CA MET A 177 -2.76 6.06 -4.48
C MET A 177 -1.94 4.78 -4.34
N PHE A 178 -1.30 4.31 -5.42
CA PHE A 178 -0.33 3.21 -5.33
C PHE A 178 0.84 3.61 -4.41
N PHE A 179 1.43 4.78 -4.61
CA PHE A 179 2.56 5.24 -3.79
C PHE A 179 2.17 5.52 -2.34
N GLU A 180 0.98 6.05 -2.08
CA GLU A 180 0.41 6.21 -0.72
C GLU A 180 0.26 4.85 0.00
N THR A 181 -0.28 3.85 -0.70
CA THR A 181 -0.46 2.49 -0.18
C THR A 181 0.89 1.85 0.13
N MET A 182 1.86 1.98 -0.78
CA MET A 182 3.21 1.43 -0.60
C MET A 182 3.97 2.12 0.52
N ALA A 183 3.84 3.45 0.65
CA ALA A 183 4.42 4.20 1.76
C ALA A 183 3.91 3.73 3.11
N ALA A 184 2.59 3.65 3.25
CA ALA A 184 1.96 3.21 4.49
C ALA A 184 2.36 1.76 4.84
N GLY A 185 2.36 0.84 3.88
CA GLY A 185 2.74 -0.55 4.11
C GLY A 185 4.19 -0.73 4.53
N ILE A 186 5.13 -0.02 3.89
CA ILE A 186 6.56 -0.06 4.27
C ILE A 186 6.75 0.56 5.66
N LEU A 187 6.12 1.70 5.93
CA LEU A 187 6.24 2.37 7.22
C LEU A 187 5.67 1.50 8.36
N GLU A 188 4.52 0.85 8.16
CA GLU A 188 3.97 -0.07 9.15
C GLU A 188 4.90 -1.28 9.36
N GLY A 189 5.48 -1.83 8.29
CA GLY A 189 6.46 -2.91 8.40
C GLY A 189 7.74 -2.49 9.16
N LEU A 190 8.25 -1.27 8.92
CA LEU A 190 9.38 -0.71 9.67
C LEU A 190 9.01 -0.50 11.14
N TYR A 191 7.80 -0.02 11.42
CA TYR A 191 7.30 0.15 12.79
C TYR A 191 7.24 -1.18 13.53
N ILE A 192 6.60 -2.20 12.96
CA ILE A 192 6.56 -3.55 13.55
C ILE A 192 7.97 -4.09 13.80
N THR A 193 8.87 -3.96 12.82
CA THR A 193 10.27 -4.41 12.96
C THR A 193 10.96 -3.69 14.12
N SER A 194 10.74 -2.38 14.26
CA SER A 194 11.38 -1.57 15.30
C SER A 194 10.92 -1.91 16.73
N LEU A 195 9.73 -2.48 16.90
CA LEU A 195 9.18 -2.84 18.22
C LEU A 195 9.86 -4.07 18.83
N ASP A 196 10.31 -5.01 18.00
CA ASP A 196 11.03 -6.22 18.42
C ASP A 196 12.11 -6.59 17.40
N ILE A 197 13.11 -5.71 17.29
CA ILE A 197 14.21 -5.87 16.33
C ILE A 197 14.89 -7.25 16.47
N PRO A 198 15.25 -7.74 17.67
CA PRO A 198 15.91 -9.04 17.81
C PRO A 198 15.10 -10.21 17.25
N ARG A 199 13.76 -10.15 17.26
CA ARG A 199 12.91 -11.18 16.65
C ARG A 199 12.81 -10.99 15.14
N TYR A 200 12.46 -9.79 14.69
CA TYR A 200 12.08 -9.61 13.29
C TYR A 200 13.30 -9.56 12.35
N ILE A 201 14.44 -9.07 12.84
CA ILE A 201 15.67 -8.98 12.04
C ILE A 201 16.25 -10.35 11.67
N THR A 202 15.89 -11.44 12.38
CA THR A 202 16.39 -12.79 12.06
C THR A 202 15.89 -13.35 10.74
N TYR A 203 14.84 -12.74 10.18
CA TYR A 203 14.28 -13.10 8.88
C TYR A 203 14.94 -12.34 7.73
N PHE A 204 15.87 -11.44 8.04
CA PHE A 204 16.62 -10.68 7.05
C PHE A 204 17.99 -11.32 6.81
N ASP A 205 18.43 -11.25 5.57
CA ASP A 205 19.81 -11.36 5.15
C ASP A 205 20.31 -10.01 4.60
N ASP A 206 21.59 -9.93 4.23
CA ASP A 206 22.16 -8.66 3.77
C ASP A 206 21.49 -8.15 2.49
N GLN A 207 21.04 -9.06 1.63
CA GLN A 207 20.32 -8.72 0.40
C GLN A 207 18.97 -8.10 0.73
N SER A 208 18.11 -8.79 1.47
CA SER A 208 16.78 -8.31 1.85
C SER A 208 16.82 -7.05 2.72
N ALA A 209 17.85 -6.88 3.56
CA ALA A 209 18.07 -5.63 4.29
C ALA A 209 18.35 -4.44 3.33
N SER A 210 19.16 -4.68 2.31
CA SER A 210 19.41 -3.69 1.25
C SER A 210 18.18 -3.43 0.39
N GLU A 211 17.41 -4.47 0.07
CA GLU A 211 16.21 -4.37 -0.77
C GLU A 211 15.10 -3.58 -0.06
N VAL A 212 14.87 -3.81 1.24
CA VAL A 212 13.91 -3.04 2.03
C VAL A 212 14.29 -1.56 2.11
N SER A 213 15.58 -1.26 2.34
CA SER A 213 16.07 0.11 2.37
C SER A 213 15.90 0.79 1.01
N TYR A 214 16.22 0.07 -0.08
CA TYR A 214 16.05 0.58 -1.43
C TYR A 214 14.58 0.78 -1.79
N ARG A 215 13.69 -0.14 -1.38
CA ARG A 215 12.25 -0.05 -1.57
C ARG A 215 11.68 1.21 -0.92
N PHE A 216 12.15 1.57 0.27
CA PHE A 216 11.78 2.83 0.93
C PHE A 216 12.18 4.05 0.09
N LEU A 217 13.41 4.06 -0.45
CA LEU A 217 13.87 5.13 -1.34
C LEU A 217 13.06 5.24 -2.63
N LEU A 218 12.65 4.12 -3.23
CA LEU A 218 11.79 4.11 -4.41
C LEU A 218 10.41 4.73 -4.13
N VAL A 219 9.83 4.49 -2.94
CA VAL A 219 8.56 5.12 -2.56
C VAL A 219 8.73 6.63 -2.49
N VAL A 220 9.78 7.08 -1.79
CA VAL A 220 10.04 8.51 -1.62
C VAL A 220 10.25 9.18 -2.99
N ASP A 221 11.05 8.59 -3.87
CA ASP A 221 11.28 9.13 -5.23
C ASP A 221 9.98 9.17 -6.05
N GLY A 222 9.14 8.14 -5.95
CA GLY A 222 7.84 8.12 -6.61
C GLY A 222 6.88 9.20 -6.13
N ILE A 223 6.78 9.37 -4.81
CA ILE A 223 5.99 10.44 -4.18
C ILE A 223 6.51 11.81 -4.65
N GLU A 224 7.82 12.07 -4.53
CA GLU A 224 8.41 13.35 -4.91
C GLU A 224 8.21 13.67 -6.41
N SER A 225 8.26 12.66 -7.27
CA SER A 225 8.04 12.82 -8.71
C SER A 225 6.61 13.18 -9.07
N LEU A 226 5.65 12.77 -8.24
CA LEU A 226 4.23 12.98 -8.47
C LEU A 226 3.69 14.26 -7.82
N ILE A 227 4.37 14.85 -6.83
CA ILE A 227 3.94 16.09 -6.16
C ILE A 227 3.53 17.23 -7.12
N PRO A 228 4.25 17.50 -8.24
CA PRO A 228 3.83 18.56 -9.17
C PRO A 228 2.44 18.35 -9.79
N TYR A 229 1.95 17.12 -9.78
CA TYR A 229 0.67 16.70 -10.37
C TYR A 229 -0.35 16.32 -9.29
N HIS A 230 0.12 15.90 -8.12
CA HIS A 230 -0.65 15.46 -6.95
C HIS A 230 -0.12 16.15 -5.66
N PRO A 231 -0.40 17.44 -5.45
CA PRO A 231 0.11 18.20 -4.30
C PRO A 231 -0.31 17.64 -2.94
N GLU A 232 -1.41 16.89 -2.89
CA GLU A 232 -1.86 16.14 -1.72
C GLU A 232 -0.80 15.17 -1.18
N LEU A 233 0.14 14.71 -2.02
CA LEU A 233 1.26 13.85 -1.62
C LEU A 233 2.28 14.55 -0.70
N GLU A 234 2.23 15.88 -0.55
CA GLU A 234 3.10 16.59 0.41
C GLU A 234 2.85 16.14 1.86
N SER A 235 1.64 15.68 2.21
CA SER A 235 1.35 15.15 3.54
C SER A 235 2.18 13.90 3.83
N ILE A 236 2.14 12.91 2.92
CA ILE A 236 2.87 11.66 3.09
C ILE A 236 4.38 11.89 2.92
N ARG A 237 4.80 12.77 1.99
CA ARG A 237 6.20 13.16 1.86
C ARG A 237 6.76 13.73 3.16
N SER A 238 6.00 14.61 3.83
CA SER A 238 6.40 15.19 5.11
C SER A 238 6.48 14.17 6.25
N ILE A 239 5.64 13.12 6.21
CA ILE A 239 5.68 12.00 7.15
C ILE A 239 6.95 11.16 6.94
N LEU A 240 7.34 10.92 5.68
CA LEU A 240 8.48 10.08 5.32
C LEU A 240 9.83 10.81 5.41
N GLU A 241 9.85 12.14 5.34
CA GLU A 241 11.08 12.95 5.28
C GLU A 241 12.12 12.60 6.37
N PRO A 242 11.75 12.44 7.66
CA PRO A 242 12.73 12.09 8.71
C PRO A 242 13.38 10.72 8.50
N LEU A 243 12.76 9.84 7.73
CA LEU A 243 13.16 8.46 7.51
C LEU A 243 13.99 8.28 6.24
N LYS A 244 14.18 9.33 5.42
CA LYS A 244 15.00 9.29 4.19
C LYS A 244 16.47 8.93 4.41
N VAL A 245 16.92 8.92 5.67
CA VAL A 245 18.26 8.49 6.06
C VAL A 245 18.41 6.96 6.09
N ILE A 246 17.32 6.19 5.97
CA ILE A 246 17.35 4.72 5.86
C ILE A 246 17.97 4.34 4.52
N ASN A 247 19.12 3.65 4.58
CA ASN A 247 19.91 3.27 3.41
C ASN A 247 20.87 2.09 3.70
N ALA A 248 20.45 1.18 4.57
CA ALA A 248 21.27 0.04 4.96
C ALA A 248 21.59 -0.86 3.76
N ILE A 249 22.83 -1.38 3.71
CA ILE A 249 23.28 -2.35 2.70
C ILE A 249 23.50 -3.76 3.27
N ASN A 250 23.23 -3.93 4.57
CA ASN A 250 23.36 -5.19 5.29
C ASN A 250 22.48 -5.16 6.55
N VAL A 251 22.30 -6.33 7.16
CA VAL A 251 21.43 -6.52 8.33
C VAL A 251 21.86 -5.64 9.50
N LYS A 252 23.17 -5.57 9.76
CA LYS A 252 23.71 -4.82 10.90
C LYS A 252 23.40 -3.32 10.80
N GLN A 253 23.57 -2.74 9.62
CA GLN A 253 23.24 -1.33 9.40
C GLN A 253 21.73 -1.08 9.53
N LEU A 254 20.90 -1.99 9.02
CA LEU A 254 19.45 -1.85 9.14
C LEU A 254 19.03 -1.89 10.61
N GLU A 255 19.58 -2.83 11.39
CA GLU A 255 19.36 -2.91 12.83
C GLU A 255 19.78 -1.62 13.56
N GLU A 256 20.95 -1.06 13.25
CA GLU A 256 21.43 0.19 13.84
C GLU A 256 20.51 1.38 13.48
N GLN A 257 20.09 1.48 12.22
CA GLN A 257 19.18 2.52 11.74
C GLN A 257 17.80 2.42 12.38
N LEU A 258 17.23 1.21 12.47
CA LEU A 258 15.94 0.98 13.14
C LEU A 258 15.97 1.38 14.61
N LYS A 259 17.07 1.08 15.33
CA LYS A 259 17.24 1.50 16.73
C LYS A 259 17.33 3.02 16.86
N GLN A 260 18.08 3.66 15.97
CA GLN A 260 18.26 5.10 15.99
C GLN A 260 16.97 5.86 15.66
N LEU A 261 16.17 5.32 14.73
CA LEU A 261 14.99 5.98 14.17
C LEU A 261 13.66 5.53 14.78
N ALA A 262 13.68 4.70 15.83
CA ALA A 262 12.46 4.11 16.40
C ALA A 262 11.41 5.17 16.77
N GLY A 263 11.84 6.31 17.34
CA GLY A 263 10.95 7.42 17.70
C GLY A 263 10.39 8.14 16.47
N GLU A 264 11.20 8.38 15.44
CA GLU A 264 10.76 8.97 14.18
C GLU A 264 9.80 8.05 13.42
N ILE A 265 10.05 6.73 13.42
CA ILE A 265 9.18 5.72 12.80
C ILE A 265 7.83 5.70 13.51
N GLU A 266 7.80 5.67 14.85
CA GLU A 266 6.56 5.73 15.63
C GLU A 266 5.80 7.05 15.38
N ALA A 267 6.50 8.18 15.38
CA ALA A 267 5.89 9.49 15.13
C ALA A 267 5.33 9.60 13.70
N ALA A 268 6.01 9.04 12.71
CA ALA A 268 5.55 8.98 11.33
C ALA A 268 4.31 8.07 11.22
N ARG A 269 4.38 6.88 11.82
CA ARG A 269 3.29 5.90 11.83
C ARG A 269 2.00 6.49 12.42
N ASN A 270 2.12 7.22 13.54
CA ASN A 270 0.95 7.81 14.20
C ASN A 270 0.22 8.87 13.35
N LYS A 271 0.92 9.48 12.38
CA LYS A 271 0.38 10.47 11.43
C LYS A 271 -0.12 9.85 10.13
N LEU A 272 0.05 8.54 9.91
CA LEU A 272 -0.30 7.90 8.64
C LEU A 272 -1.77 8.04 8.28
N LEU A 273 -2.66 8.10 9.26
CA LEU A 273 -4.11 8.17 9.04
C LEU A 273 -4.68 9.57 9.29
N ASP A 274 -3.82 10.53 9.63
CA ASP A 274 -4.19 11.93 9.83
C ASP A 274 -4.31 12.67 8.49
#